data_AF-A0A226WRT0-F1
#
_entry.id   AF-A0A226WRT0-F1
#
_cell.length_a   1.000
_cell.length_b   1.000
_cell.length_c   1.000
_cell.angle_alpha   90.00
_cell.angle_beta   90.00
_cell.angle_gamma   90.00
#
_symmetry.space_group_name_H-M   'P 1'
#
loop_
_entity.id
_entity.type
_entity.pdbx_description
1 polymer ?
#
loop_
_entity_poly.entity_id
_entity_poly.type
_entity_poly.pdbx_seq_one_letter_code
_entity_poly.pdbx_strand_id
1 'polypeptide(L)' 'MKVENSNPREAAALARVAEAAREVQAAAAAIEARFTAVGERQASALELARLTAAVQELEDARLALAVVIDDGNG' A
#
# COMPACT_ATOMS: atom_id res chain seq x y z
N MET A 1 13.70 -0.75 -29.15
CA MET A 1 13.51 -0.58 -27.70
C MET A 1 13.01 0.85 -27.50
N LYS A 2 11.69 1.06 -27.38
CA LYS A 2 11.14 2.41 -27.20
C LYS A 2 11.29 2.78 -25.74
N VAL A 3 12.16 3.73 -25.47
CA VAL A 3 12.31 4.42 -24.20
C VAL A 3 11.00 5.14 -23.89
N GLU A 4 10.31 4.64 -22.86
CA GLU A 4 9.73 5.41 -21.75
C GLU A 4 9.09 6.76 -22.12
N ASN A 5 7.84 6.72 -22.58
CA ASN A 5 6.90 7.76 -22.15
C ASN A 5 6.26 7.27 -20.85
N SER A 6 7.01 7.30 -19.75
CA SER A 6 6.39 7.25 -18.43
C SER A 6 5.46 8.44 -18.34
N ASN A 7 4.15 8.23 -18.52
CA ASN A 7 3.18 9.28 -18.33
C ASN A 7 3.38 9.77 -16.88
N PRO A 8 3.73 11.05 -16.62
CA PRO A 8 4.04 11.51 -15.26
C PRO A 8 2.91 11.22 -14.27
N ARG A 9 1.67 11.14 -14.77
CA ARG A 9 0.49 10.72 -14.01
C ARG A 9 0.54 9.24 -13.61
N GLU A 10 0.98 8.36 -14.51
CA GLU A 10 1.16 6.93 -14.25
C GLU A 10 2.32 6.67 -13.29
N ALA A 11 3.45 7.38 -13.47
CA ALA A 11 4.57 7.31 -12.56
C ALA A 11 4.20 7.76 -11.13
N ALA A 12 3.41 8.84 -11.01
CA ALA A 12 2.89 9.28 -9.72
C ALA A 12 1.91 8.27 -9.09
N ALA A 13 1.03 7.66 -9.89
CA ALA A 13 0.11 6.63 -9.43
C ALA A 13 0.86 5.37 -8.95
N LEU A 14 1.89 4.93 -9.68
CA LEU A 14 2.77 3.83 -9.28
C LEU A 14 3.53 4.17 -7.98
N ALA A 15 4.04 5.39 -7.84
CA ALA A 15 4.70 5.84 -6.62
C ALA A 15 3.75 5.79 -5.41
N ARG A 16 2.48 6.18 -5.58
CA ARG A 16 1.45 6.06 -4.54
C ARG A 16 1.20 4.61 -4.14
N VAL A 17 1.08 3.70 -5.11
CA VAL A 17 0.93 2.25 -4.84
C VAL A 17 2.12 1.72 -4.05
N ALA A 18 3.35 2.11 -4.42
CA ALA A 18 4.55 1.69 -3.71
C ALA A 18 4.59 2.21 -2.27
N GLU A 19 4.13 3.44 -2.03
CA GLU A 19 4.04 3.99 -0.67
C GLU A 19 3.00 3.27 0.18
N ALA A 20 1.79 3.07 -0.33
CA ALA A 20 0.75 2.33 0.38
C ALA A 20 1.18 0.88 0.69
N ALA A 21 1.92 0.24 -0.21
CA ALA A 21 2.48 -1.09 0.03
C ALA A 21 3.53 -1.08 1.16
N ARG A 22 4.35 -0.03 1.26
CA ARG A 22 5.29 0.13 2.39
C ARG A 22 4.55 0.31 3.71
N GLU A 23 3.46 1.07 3.73
CA GLU A 23 2.64 1.26 4.93
C GLU A 23 2.01 -0.05 5.41
N VAL A 24 1.48 -0.88 4.49
CA VAL A 24 0.97 -2.22 4.81
C VAL A 24 2.06 -3.09 5.42
N GLN A 25 3.27 -3.10 4.84
CA GLN A 25 4.39 -3.87 5.38
C GLN A 25 4.79 -3.37 6.78
N ALA A 26 4.84 -2.06 7.01
CA ALA A 26 5.16 -1.50 8.31
C ALA A 26 4.11 -1.84 9.37
N ALA A 27 2.82 -1.77 9.03
CA ALA A 27 1.72 -2.14 9.93
C ALA A 27 1.76 -3.63 10.28
N ALA A 28 2.03 -4.50 9.30
CA ALA A 28 2.18 -5.94 9.53
C ALA A 28 3.40 -6.25 10.43
N ALA A 29 4.55 -5.63 10.16
CA ALA A 29 5.76 -5.82 10.97
C ALA A 29 5.56 -5.37 12.44
N ALA A 30 4.79 -4.30 12.68
CA ALA A 30 4.44 -3.87 14.03
C ALA A 30 3.62 -4.93 14.79
N ILE A 31 2.69 -5.58 14.09
CA ILE A 31 1.90 -6.69 14.65
C ILE A 31 2.81 -7.89 14.96
N GLU A 32 3.68 -8.29 14.03
CA GLU A 32 4.62 -9.41 14.21
C GLU A 32 5.57 -9.18 15.40
N ALA A 33 6.10 -7.96 15.54
CA ALA A 33 6.98 -7.61 16.66
C ALA A 33 6.28 -7.76 18.01
N ARG A 34 4.99 -7.42 18.09
CA ARG A 34 4.18 -7.60 19.31
C ARG A 34 3.94 -9.06 19.65
N PHE A 35 3.65 -9.91 18.67
CA PHE A 35 3.50 -11.35 18.92
C PHE A 35 4.82 -12.03 19.33
N THR A 36 5.96 -11.48 18.92
CA THR A 36 7.29 -11.97 19.31
C THR A 36 7.69 -11.53 20.72
N ALA A 37 7.13 -10.43 21.23
CA ALA A 37 7.37 -9.98 22.60
C ALA A 37 6.73 -10.95 23.61
N VAL A 38 7.55 -11.58 24.44
CA VAL A 38 7.11 -12.49 25.52
C VAL A 38 6.18 -11.75 26.47
N GLY A 39 4.86 -11.97 26.35
CA GLY A 39 3.88 -11.57 27.36
C GLY A 39 2.59 -10.96 26.83
N GLU A 40 2.59 -10.30 25.67
CA GLU A 40 1.39 -9.59 25.17
C GLU A 40 0.85 -10.24 23.90
N ARG A 41 0.15 -11.36 24.08
CA ARG A 41 -0.47 -12.16 23.01
C ARG A 41 -1.79 -11.54 22.51
N GLN A 42 -1.83 -10.23 22.35
CA GLN A 42 -2.99 -9.55 21.82
C GLN A 42 -2.50 -8.41 20.94
N ALA A 43 -2.47 -8.63 19.62
CA ALA A 43 -2.47 -7.49 18.70
C ALA A 43 -3.63 -6.59 19.13
N SER A 44 -3.32 -5.36 19.49
CA SER A 44 -4.33 -4.45 19.99
C SER A 44 -5.32 -4.18 18.86
N ALA A 45 -6.62 -4.06 19.16
CA ALA A 45 -7.63 -3.75 18.14
C ALA A 45 -7.24 -2.52 17.27
N LEU A 46 -6.43 -1.62 17.83
CA LEU A 46 -5.81 -0.48 17.16
C LEU A 46 -4.84 -0.86 16.04
N GLU A 47 -4.01 -1.89 16.21
CA GLU A 47 -3.06 -2.33 15.18
C GLU A 47 -3.74 -3.05 14.05
N LEU A 48 -4.74 -3.88 14.35
CA LEU A 48 -5.58 -4.48 13.33
C LEU A 48 -6.32 -3.38 12.54
N ALA A 49 -6.86 -2.35 13.22
CA ALA A 49 -7.46 -1.21 12.54
C ALA A 49 -6.47 -0.46 11.63
N ARG A 50 -5.22 -0.27 12.08
CA ARG A 50 -4.15 0.36 11.26
C ARG A 50 -3.80 -0.48 10.05
N LEU A 51 -3.67 -1.81 10.21
CA LEU A 51 -3.39 -2.71 9.10
C LEU A 51 -4.55 -2.67 8.08
N THR A 52 -5.80 -2.74 8.54
CA THR A 52 -6.97 -2.64 7.66
C THR A 52 -7.00 -1.31 6.90
N ALA A 53 -6.69 -0.19 7.57
CA ALA A 53 -6.62 1.11 6.92
C ALA A 53 -5.53 1.18 5.85
N ALA A 54 -4.34 0.65 6.14
CA ALA A 54 -3.23 0.60 5.17
C ALA A 54 -3.56 -0.28 3.96
N VAL A 55 -4.24 -1.42 4.18
CA VAL A 55 -4.70 -2.29 3.09
C VAL A 55 -5.73 -1.59 2.22
N GLN A 56 -6.68 -0.87 2.83
CA GLN A 56 -7.67 -0.09 2.07
C GLN A 56 -7.01 0.98 1.20
N GLU A 57 -6.04 1.72 1.74
CA GLU A 57 -5.31 2.74 0.96
C GLU A 57 -4.52 2.11 -0.20
N LEU A 58 -3.96 0.91 -0.02
CA LEU A 58 -3.29 0.18 -1.10
C LEU A 58 -4.27 -0.24 -2.21
N GLU A 59 -5.48 -0.67 -1.84
CA GLU A 59 -6.54 -0.98 -2.80
C GLU A 59 -6.98 0.27 -3.56
N ASP A 60 -7.20 1.38 -2.87
CA ASP A 60 -7.59 2.66 -3.46
C ASP A 60 -6.50 3.19 -4.41
N ALA A 61 -5.22 3.09 -4.03
CA ALA A 61 -4.09 3.45 -4.88
C ALA A 61 -4.01 2.58 -6.14
N ARG A 62 -4.28 1.27 -6.03
CA ARG A 62 -4.33 0.36 -7.19
C ARG A 62 -5.49 0.69 -8.12
N LEU A 63 -6.67 1.02 -7.59
CA LEU A 63 -7.81 1.45 -8.39
C LEU A 63 -7.52 2.76 -9.13
N ALA A 64 -6.89 3.73 -8.45
CA ALA A 64 -6.48 4.98 -9.07
C ALA A 64 -5.46 4.77 -10.19
N LEU A 65 -4.49 3.85 -10.00
CA LEU A 65 -3.55 3.47 -11.06
C LEU A 65 -4.27 2.84 -12.26
N ALA A 66 -5.24 1.94 -12.03
CA ALA A 66 -6.00 1.32 -13.11
C ALA A 66 -6.74 2.36 -13.96
N VAL A 67 -7.35 3.37 -13.34
CA VAL A 67 -8.00 4.50 -14.05
C VAL A 67 -6.97 5.27 -14.88
N VAL A 68 -5.79 5.55 -14.35
CA VAL A 68 -4.73 6.28 -15.09
C VAL A 68 -4.22 5.49 -16.29
N ILE A 69 -4.10 4.16 -16.16
CA ILE A 69 -3.70 3.28 -17.26
C ILE A 69 -4.78 3.25 -18.36
N ASP A 70 -6.06 3.17 -17.97
CA ASP A 70 -7.19 3.17 -18.90
C ASP A 70 -7.30 4.52 -19.65
N ASP A 71 -7.20 5.64 -18.93
CA ASP A 71 -7.16 7.01 -19.48
C ASP A 71 -6.01 7.21 -20.50
N GLY A 72 -4.88 6.52 -20.31
CA GLY A 72 -3.70 6.61 -21.18
C GLY A 72 -3.79 5.77 -22.45
N ASN A 73 -4.79 4.89 -22.56
CA ASN A 73 -4.98 3.95 -23.66
C ASN A 73 -6.12 4.35 -24.61
N GLY A 74 -6.77 5.50 -24.33
CA GLY A 74 -7.88 6.08 -25.11
C GLY A 74 -7.48 7.15 -26.12
#